data_AF-A0A2C4HR97-F1
#
_entry.id   AF-A0A2C4HR97-F1
#
_cell.length_a   1.000
_cell.length_b   1.000
_cell.length_c   1.000
_cell.angle_alpha   90.00
_cell.angle_beta   90.00
_cell.angle_gamma   90.00
#
_symmetry.space_group_name_H-M   'P 1'
#
loop_
_entity.id
_entity.type
_entity.pdbx_description
1 polymer ?
#
loop_
_entity_poly.entity_id
_entity_poly.type
_entity_poly.pdbx_seq_one_letter_code
_entity_poly.pdbx_strand_id
1 'polypeptide(L)'
;MFLTRKVEVQLLDGEKIRTANADDDYIVGVTSSRPGILADTQDPTCPKYLLDEWNREIYEKVVKEAIKDSTGNVIVPKHVETRKKINPNWDPDIPCSSRLNRPEWVAVGLIGKLLVRDDGTCQVNGYCKSNNEGIATSSTNGYRVMKRTGPNQIMILVR
;
A
#
# COMPACT_ATOMS: atom_id res chain seq x y z
N MET A 1 -1.68 -14.78 -12.45
CA MET A 1 -2.61 -15.52 -11.56
C MET A 1 -1.98 -15.68 -10.17
N PHE A 2 -1.69 -14.57 -9.48
CA PHE A 2 -1.06 -14.57 -8.13
C PHE A 2 -1.89 -13.81 -7.07
N LEU A 3 -3.03 -13.21 -7.47
CA LEU A 3 -3.80 -12.23 -6.69
C LEU A 3 -4.77 -12.81 -5.63
N THR A 4 -4.75 -14.12 -5.34
CA THR A 4 -5.77 -14.76 -4.48
C THR A 4 -5.23 -15.59 -3.31
N ARG A 5 -3.91 -15.64 -3.13
CA ARG A 5 -3.32 -16.33 -1.98
C ARG A 5 -3.18 -15.32 -0.85
N LYS A 6 -4.08 -15.39 0.16
CA LYS A 6 -3.97 -14.67 1.44
C LYS A 6 -2.86 -15.32 2.26
N VAL A 7 -1.62 -14.92 1.96
CA VAL A 7 -0.39 -15.55 2.46
C VAL A 7 0.45 -14.52 3.17
N GLU A 8 1.25 -15.02 4.10
CA GLU A 8 2.33 -14.28 4.73
C GLU A 8 3.40 -13.91 3.70
N VAL A 9 3.94 -12.70 3.81
CA VAL A 9 4.95 -12.18 2.89
C VAL A 9 6.15 -11.63 3.64
N GLN A 10 7.32 -11.78 3.01
CA GLN A 10 8.63 -11.37 3.50
C GLN A 10 9.24 -10.34 2.52
N LEU A 11 10.10 -9.43 3.03
CA LEU A 11 10.90 -8.55 2.17
C LEU A 11 11.94 -9.36 1.37
N LEU A 12 12.04 -9.04 0.09
CA LEU A 12 13.08 -9.49 -0.82
C LEU A 12 13.89 -8.26 -1.25
N ASP A 13 15.21 -8.32 -1.04
CA ASP A 13 16.16 -7.26 -1.39
C ASP A 13 15.78 -5.87 -0.84
N GLY A 14 15.08 -5.83 0.29
CA GLY A 14 14.65 -4.59 0.96
C GLY A 14 13.51 -3.81 0.30
N GLU A 15 13.16 -4.10 -0.95
CA GLU A 15 12.22 -3.29 -1.73
C GLU A 15 11.02 -4.07 -2.30
N LYS A 16 11.15 -5.39 -2.43
CA LYS A 16 10.13 -6.26 -3.00
C LYS A 16 9.57 -7.18 -1.93
N ILE A 17 8.51 -7.91 -2.29
CA ILE A 17 7.98 -8.95 -1.44
C ILE A 17 8.00 -10.30 -2.15
N ARG A 18 8.11 -11.36 -1.36
CA ARG A 18 7.86 -12.74 -1.78
C ARG A 18 6.98 -13.44 -0.76
N THR A 19 6.40 -14.56 -1.17
CA THR A 19 5.77 -15.50 -0.23
C THR A 19 6.77 -15.90 0.85
N ALA A 20 6.32 -15.88 2.11
CA ALA A 20 7.14 -16.30 3.23
C ALA A 20 7.30 -17.83 3.29
N ASN A 21 8.42 -18.30 3.84
CA ASN A 21 8.72 -19.70 4.09
C ASN A 21 9.09 -19.95 5.57
N ALA A 22 9.42 -21.18 5.94
CA ALA A 22 9.69 -21.52 7.34
C ALA A 22 11.02 -20.96 7.88
N ASP A 23 11.96 -20.63 6.97
CA ASP A 23 13.29 -20.12 7.31
C ASP A 23 13.30 -18.58 7.44
N ASP A 24 12.14 -17.95 7.26
CA ASP A 24 12.00 -16.49 7.32
C ASP A 24 11.94 -15.98 8.76
N ASP A 25 12.91 -15.13 9.09
CA ASP A 25 13.01 -14.50 10.40
C ASP A 25 11.99 -13.36 10.58
N TYR A 26 11.53 -12.71 9.50
CA TYR A 26 10.74 -11.48 9.59
C TYR A 26 9.56 -11.38 8.60
N ILE A 27 8.37 -11.79 9.05
CA ILE A 27 7.17 -11.61 8.23
C ILE A 27 6.72 -10.14 8.24
N VAL A 28 6.64 -9.54 7.06
CA VAL A 28 6.23 -8.14 6.85
C VAL A 28 4.74 -7.97 7.12
N GLY A 29 3.94 -8.93 6.67
CA GLY A 29 2.49 -8.88 6.78
C GLY A 29 1.84 -9.95 5.95
N VAL A 30 0.57 -9.74 5.62
CA VAL A 30 -0.25 -10.71 4.89
C VAL A 30 -0.94 -10.03 3.72
N THR A 31 -0.95 -10.65 2.55
CA THR A 31 -1.70 -10.14 1.40
C THR A 31 -3.20 -10.04 1.71
N SER A 32 -3.81 -8.90 1.41
CA SER A 32 -5.22 -8.62 1.73
C SER A 32 -6.02 -8.30 0.48
N SER A 33 -7.14 -8.99 0.31
CA SER A 33 -8.11 -8.72 -0.75
C SER A 33 -9.20 -7.73 -0.31
N ARG A 34 -9.18 -7.26 0.94
CA ARG A 34 -10.20 -6.35 1.49
C ARG A 34 -9.59 -5.42 2.55
N PRO A 35 -8.66 -4.53 2.17
CA PRO A 35 -8.11 -3.53 3.09
C PRO A 35 -9.22 -2.56 3.53
N GLY A 36 -9.24 -2.21 4.82
CA GLY A 36 -10.10 -1.14 5.33
C GLY A 36 -9.55 0.25 5.02
N ILE A 37 -8.23 0.40 5.12
CA ILE A 37 -7.46 1.56 4.71
C ILE A 37 -6.34 1.04 3.81
N LEU A 38 -6.17 1.64 2.64
CA LEU A 38 -5.10 1.33 1.71
C LEU A 38 -4.35 2.62 1.39
N ALA A 39 -3.03 2.59 1.54
CA ALA A 39 -2.14 3.71 1.30
C ALA A 39 -1.17 3.39 0.17
N ASP A 40 -0.40 4.40 -0.27
CA ASP A 40 0.69 4.27 -1.24
C ASP A 40 0.26 3.61 -2.57
N THR A 41 -0.90 4.01 -3.09
CA THR A 41 -1.47 3.48 -4.34
C THR A 41 -1.02 4.24 -5.59
N GLN A 42 -0.29 5.36 -5.41
CA GLN A 42 0.20 6.21 -6.48
C GLN A 42 1.41 5.59 -7.16
N ASP A 43 1.51 5.72 -8.48
CA ASP A 43 2.70 5.29 -9.21
C ASP A 43 3.91 6.19 -8.86
N PRO A 44 4.97 5.64 -8.25
CA PRO A 44 6.13 6.43 -7.87
C PRO A 44 6.93 6.92 -9.08
N THR A 45 6.73 6.30 -10.25
CA THR A 45 7.41 6.71 -11.50
C THR A 45 6.77 7.94 -12.15
N CYS A 46 5.59 8.36 -11.67
CA CYS A 46 4.89 9.52 -12.19
C CYS A 46 4.41 10.49 -11.08
N PRO A 47 5.33 11.18 -10.41
CA PRO A 47 4.98 12.23 -9.48
C PRO A 47 4.66 13.52 -10.26
N LYS A 48 3.40 13.95 -10.24
CA LYS A 48 2.94 15.23 -10.83
C LYS A 48 3.56 16.45 -10.14
N TYR A 49 3.72 16.38 -8.83
CA TYR A 49 4.27 17.46 -8.01
C TYR A 49 5.70 17.14 -7.60
N LEU A 50 6.51 18.18 -7.46
CA LEU A 50 7.88 18.05 -6.99
C LEU A 50 7.88 17.69 -5.51
N LEU A 51 8.65 16.66 -5.15
CA LEU A 51 8.78 16.17 -3.79
C LEU A 51 10.13 16.57 -3.20
N ASP A 52 10.17 16.74 -1.88
CA ASP A 52 11.42 16.88 -1.11
C ASP A 52 12.05 15.51 -0.77
N GLU A 53 13.17 15.53 -0.06
CA GLU A 53 13.89 14.31 0.37
C GLU A 53 13.08 13.38 1.29
N TRP A 54 11.95 13.85 1.82
CA TRP A 54 11.03 13.10 2.69
C TRP A 54 9.74 12.69 1.97
N ASN A 55 9.71 12.78 0.64
CA ASN A 55 8.54 12.52 -0.21
C ASN A 55 7.34 13.45 0.06
N ARG A 56 7.58 14.68 0.54
CA ARG A 56 6.52 15.68 0.75
C ARG A 56 6.47 16.66 -0.41
N GLU A 57 5.27 17.10 -0.76
CA GLU A 57 5.07 18.07 -1.83
C GLU A 57 5.70 19.42 -1.48
N ILE A 58 6.50 19.96 -2.40
CA ILE A 58 7.07 21.31 -2.29
C ILE A 58 6.02 22.32 -2.75
N TYR A 59 5.85 23.40 -1.98
CA TYR A 59 4.92 24.49 -2.30
C TYR A 59 5.67 25.73 -2.79
N GLU A 60 5.07 26.44 -3.74
CA GLU A 60 5.55 27.72 -4.26
C GLU A 60 4.46 28.79 -4.17
N LYS A 61 4.89 30.05 -3.99
CA LYS A 61 4.02 31.22 -4.08
C LYS A 61 4.06 31.75 -5.50
N VAL A 62 2.89 31.85 -6.13
CA VAL A 62 2.75 32.35 -7.49
C VAL A 62 1.88 33.58 -7.48
N VAL A 63 2.35 34.62 -8.16
CA VAL A 63 1.57 35.84 -8.36
C VAL A 63 0.59 35.59 -9.50
N LYS A 64 -0.70 35.68 -9.21
CA LYS A 64 -1.78 35.65 -10.20
C LYS A 64 -2.16 37.07 -10.56
N GLU A 65 -2.04 37.41 -11.84
CA GLU A 65 -2.45 38.72 -12.33
C GLU A 65 -3.98 38.89 -12.26
N ALA A 66 -4.42 40.15 -12.24
CA ALA A 66 -5.83 40.47 -12.16
C ALA A 66 -6.58 40.00 -13.42
N ILE A 67 -7.72 39.33 -13.25
CA ILE A 67 -8.61 38.94 -14.35
C ILE A 67 -9.60 40.08 -14.56
N LYS A 68 -9.71 40.55 -15.81
CA LYS A 68 -10.60 41.65 -16.21
C LYS A 68 -11.69 41.15 -17.16
N ASP A 69 -12.86 41.80 -17.13
CA ASP A 69 -13.90 41.60 -18.14
C ASP A 69 -13.54 42.27 -19.48
N SER A 70 -14.39 42.09 -20.49
CA SER A 70 -14.22 42.69 -21.82
C SER A 70 -14.26 44.23 -21.81
N THR A 71 -14.80 44.83 -20.75
CA THR A 71 -14.86 46.29 -20.55
C THR A 71 -13.72 46.84 -19.69
N GLY A 72 -12.82 45.97 -19.21
CA GLY A 72 -11.65 46.35 -18.41
C GLY A 72 -11.89 46.42 -16.90
N ASN A 73 -13.08 46.08 -16.40
CA ASN A 73 -13.33 46.02 -14.95
C ASN A 73 -12.65 44.78 -14.36
N VAL A 74 -12.01 44.94 -13.21
CA VAL A 74 -11.36 43.83 -12.51
C VAL A 74 -12.41 42.92 -11.88
N ILE A 75 -12.50 41.69 -12.37
CA ILE A 75 -13.37 40.65 -11.81
C ILE A 75 -12.67 39.95 -10.64
N VAL A 76 -11.37 39.65 -10.80
CA VAL A 76 -10.54 39.02 -9.77
C VAL A 76 -9.28 39.87 -9.58
N PRO A 77 -9.02 40.40 -8.38
CA PRO A 77 -7.83 41.20 -8.15
C PRO A 77 -6.55 40.35 -8.21
N LYS A 78 -5.44 41.03 -8.48
CA LYS A 78 -4.10 40.44 -8.38
C LYS A 78 -3.90 39.91 -6.97
N HIS A 79 -3.47 38.65 -6.85
CA HIS A 79 -3.26 38.01 -5.56
C HIS A 79 -2.10 37.02 -5.62
N VAL A 80 -1.62 36.61 -4.47
CA VAL A 80 -0.60 35.56 -4.33
C VAL A 80 -1.30 34.28 -3.94
N GLU A 81 -1.06 33.22 -4.70
CA GLU A 81 -1.56 31.88 -4.44
C GLU A 81 -0.41 30.98 -4.01
N THR A 82 -0.60 30.21 -2.95
CA THR A 82 0.31 29.12 -2.58
C THR A 82 -0.18 27.85 -3.25
N ARG A 83 0.63 27.24 -4.11
CA ARG A 83 0.30 26.00 -4.82
C ARG A 83 1.43 24.99 -4.73
N LYS A 84 1.12 23.72 -5.02
CA LYS A 84 2.13 22.67 -5.17
C LYS A 84 2.98 22.95 -6.41
N LYS A 85 4.29 22.87 -6.27
CA LYS A 85 5.25 23.04 -7.36
C LYS A 85 5.14 21.83 -8.29
N ILE A 86 4.95 22.07 -9.58
CA ILE A 86 4.88 21.00 -10.58
C ILE A 86 6.29 20.42 -10.76
N ASN A 87 6.38 19.09 -10.88
CA ASN A 87 7.62 18.42 -11.22
C ASN A 87 8.00 18.73 -12.68
N PRO A 88 9.17 19.34 -12.96
CA PRO A 88 9.57 19.67 -14.34
C PRO A 88 9.68 18.46 -15.27
N ASN A 89 9.89 17.26 -14.72
CA ASN A 89 10.00 16.01 -15.47
C ASN A 89 8.64 15.32 -15.67
N TRP A 90 7.55 15.91 -15.16
CA TRP A 90 6.21 15.36 -15.34
C TRP A 90 5.66 15.73 -16.71
N ASP A 91 5.18 14.72 -17.43
CA ASP A 91 4.53 14.85 -18.72
C ASP A 91 3.03 14.54 -18.59
N PRO A 92 2.12 15.50 -18.88
CA PRO A 92 0.68 15.27 -18.85
C PRO A 92 0.18 14.27 -19.90
N ASP A 93 0.92 14.08 -20.99
CA ASP A 93 0.51 13.24 -22.11
C ASP A 93 0.87 11.76 -21.89
N ILE A 94 1.74 11.47 -20.92
CA ILE A 94 2.07 10.10 -20.50
C ILE A 94 1.05 9.66 -19.43
N PRO A 95 0.18 8.67 -19.72
CA PRO A 95 -0.84 8.23 -18.78
C PRO A 95 -0.20 7.50 -17.60
N CYS A 96 -0.55 7.92 -16.39
CA CYS A 96 -0.04 7.31 -15.17
C CYS A 96 -1.03 6.30 -14.61
N SER A 97 -0.62 5.04 -14.54
CA SER A 97 -1.45 3.95 -14.03
C SER A 97 -1.31 3.80 -12.52
N SER A 98 -2.41 3.83 -11.77
CA SER A 98 -2.35 3.50 -10.34
C SER A 98 -1.80 2.08 -10.13
N ARG A 99 -1.06 1.87 -9.02
CA ARG A 99 -0.59 0.55 -8.58
C ARG A 99 -1.73 -0.46 -8.45
N LEU A 100 -2.96 0.01 -8.18
CA LEU A 100 -4.15 -0.83 -8.08
C LEU A 100 -4.46 -1.62 -9.37
N ASN A 101 -4.02 -1.11 -10.52
CA ASN A 101 -4.30 -1.70 -11.83
C ASN A 101 -3.12 -2.51 -12.36
N ARG A 102 -2.05 -2.68 -11.57
CA ARG A 102 -0.78 -3.29 -11.98
C ARG A 102 -0.60 -4.64 -11.28
N PRO A 103 -0.49 -5.76 -12.02
CA PRO A 103 -0.49 -7.12 -11.43
C PRO A 103 0.74 -7.46 -10.58
N GLU A 104 1.83 -6.71 -10.73
CA GLU A 104 3.04 -6.82 -9.92
C GLU A 104 2.90 -6.20 -8.52
N TRP A 105 1.84 -5.41 -8.28
CA TRP A 105 1.54 -4.83 -6.98
C TRP A 105 0.42 -5.61 -6.27
N VAL A 106 0.56 -5.76 -4.95
CA VAL A 106 -0.45 -6.41 -4.11
C VAL A 106 -0.59 -5.66 -2.79
N ALA A 107 -1.82 -5.53 -2.30
CA ALA A 107 -2.07 -4.92 -1.00
C ALA A 107 -1.61 -5.85 0.13
N VAL A 108 -0.78 -5.34 1.04
CA VAL A 108 -0.29 -6.06 2.22
C VAL A 108 -0.91 -5.44 3.47
N GLY A 109 -1.59 -6.27 4.26
CA GLY A 109 -2.10 -5.92 5.57
C GLY A 109 -0.99 -5.97 6.60
N LEU A 110 -0.63 -4.78 7.11
CA LEU A 110 0.41 -4.59 8.14
C LEU A 110 -0.16 -4.56 9.56
N ILE A 111 -1.47 -4.33 9.70
CA ILE A 111 -2.13 -4.25 11.00
C ILE A 111 -3.59 -4.69 10.89
N GLY A 112 -4.07 -5.36 11.93
CA GLY A 112 -5.48 -5.69 12.11
C GLY A 112 -5.79 -7.18 11.96
N LYS A 113 -7.08 -7.48 11.75
CA LYS A 113 -7.60 -8.86 11.70
C LYS A 113 -7.63 -9.33 10.26
N LEU A 114 -6.82 -10.34 9.93
CA LEU A 114 -6.68 -10.84 8.58
C LEU A 114 -7.01 -12.32 8.52
N LEU A 115 -7.63 -12.73 7.41
CA LEU A 115 -7.88 -14.14 7.12
C LEU A 115 -6.68 -14.70 6.36
N VAL A 116 -6.14 -15.81 6.80
CA VAL A 116 -5.06 -16.54 6.11
C VAL A 116 -5.50 -17.96 5.80
N ARG A 117 -4.86 -18.56 4.79
CA ARG A 117 -4.98 -19.99 4.52
C ARG A 117 -4.10 -20.76 5.48
N ASP A 118 -4.63 -21.84 6.05
CA ASP A 118 -3.88 -22.73 6.92
C ASP A 118 -3.97 -24.19 6.45
N ASP A 119 -3.01 -25.00 6.90
CA ASP A 119 -2.93 -26.43 6.60
C ASP A 119 -3.86 -27.30 7.47
N GLY A 120 -4.64 -26.69 8.36
CA GLY A 120 -5.56 -27.36 9.28
C GLY A 120 -4.98 -27.63 10.67
N THR A 121 -3.67 -27.44 10.87
CA THR A 121 -3.01 -27.70 12.16
C THR A 121 -3.22 -26.58 13.17
N CYS A 122 -3.48 -25.36 12.71
CA CYS A 122 -3.57 -24.16 13.55
C CYS A 122 -4.72 -24.25 14.57
N GLN A 123 -4.47 -23.89 15.82
CA GLN A 123 -5.47 -23.91 16.88
C GLN A 123 -5.86 -22.51 17.31
N VAL A 124 -7.16 -22.30 17.59
CA VAL A 124 -7.63 -21.06 18.23
C VAL A 124 -6.89 -20.90 19.55
N ASN A 125 -6.46 -19.68 19.85
CA ASN A 125 -5.59 -19.41 20.99
C ASN A 125 -4.22 -20.12 20.92
N GLY A 126 -3.78 -20.57 19.75
CA GLY A 126 -2.40 -20.93 19.44
C GLY A 126 -1.68 -19.82 18.68
N TYR A 127 -0.57 -20.19 18.06
CA TYR A 127 0.15 -19.34 17.11
C TYR A 127 0.34 -20.07 15.78
N CYS A 128 0.57 -19.31 14.72
CA CYS A 128 0.91 -19.84 13.42
C CYS A 128 2.02 -19.03 12.75
N LYS A 129 2.72 -19.71 11.83
CA LYS A 129 3.69 -19.12 10.90
C LYS A 129 3.54 -19.77 9.54
N SER A 130 4.05 -19.10 8.51
CA SER A 130 4.20 -19.69 7.20
C SER A 130 5.08 -20.94 7.21
N ASN A 131 4.64 -21.99 6.52
CA ASN A 131 5.47 -23.12 6.12
C ASN A 131 6.21 -22.81 4.80
N ASN A 132 6.95 -23.78 4.26
CA ASN A 132 7.72 -23.62 3.01
C ASN A 132 6.88 -23.34 1.76
N GLU A 133 5.56 -23.44 1.84
CA GLU A 133 4.63 -23.17 0.74
C GLU A 133 3.87 -21.84 0.88
N GLY A 134 4.14 -21.04 1.92
CA GLY A 134 3.37 -19.83 2.18
C GLY A 134 2.09 -20.04 2.99
N ILE A 135 1.86 -21.25 3.52
CA ILE A 135 0.61 -21.64 4.19
C ILE A 135 0.83 -21.59 5.70
N ALA A 136 -0.11 -20.99 6.42
CA ALA A 136 -0.03 -20.93 7.87
C ALA A 136 -0.09 -22.35 8.46
N THR A 137 0.88 -22.68 9.30
CA THR A 137 0.98 -23.93 10.05
C THR A 137 1.11 -23.62 11.54
N SER A 138 0.70 -24.56 12.39
CA SER A 138 0.78 -24.42 13.84
C SER A 138 2.22 -24.21 14.28
N SER A 139 2.43 -23.22 15.15
CA SER A 139 3.75 -22.88 15.67
C SER A 139 3.65 -22.51 17.16
N THR A 140 4.79 -22.48 17.83
CA THR A 140 4.92 -21.95 19.20
C THR A 140 5.00 -20.42 19.24
N ASN A 141 5.24 -19.77 18.09
CA ASN A 141 5.35 -18.32 17.95
C ASN A 141 4.78 -17.85 16.61
N GLY A 142 4.84 -16.53 16.34
CA GLY A 142 4.30 -15.93 15.12
C GLY A 142 2.98 -15.20 15.35
N TYR A 143 2.04 -15.32 14.43
CA TYR A 143 0.76 -14.63 14.51
C TYR A 143 -0.21 -15.34 15.44
N ARG A 144 -0.98 -14.54 16.20
CA ARG A 144 -1.98 -15.05 17.12
C ARG A 144 -3.21 -15.52 16.35
N VAL A 145 -3.59 -16.79 16.52
CA VAL A 145 -4.82 -17.34 15.92
C VAL A 145 -6.03 -16.94 16.77
N MET A 146 -6.89 -16.10 16.21
CA MET A 146 -8.08 -15.57 16.88
C MET A 146 -9.30 -16.47 16.72
N LYS A 147 -9.50 -17.03 15.51
CA LYS A 147 -10.72 -17.78 15.16
C LYS A 147 -10.45 -18.70 13.98
N ARG A 148 -11.03 -19.91 13.99
CA ARG A 148 -11.16 -20.74 12.79
C ARG A 148 -12.44 -20.38 12.06
N THR A 149 -12.34 -20.04 10.78
CA THR A 149 -13.48 -19.64 9.93
C THR A 149 -13.83 -20.68 8.87
N GLY A 150 -12.96 -21.68 8.66
CA GLY A 150 -13.22 -22.84 7.82
C GLY A 150 -12.16 -23.94 8.01
N PRO A 151 -12.24 -25.02 7.21
CA PRO A 151 -11.30 -26.15 7.29
C PRO A 151 -9.84 -25.74 7.05
N ASN A 152 -9.61 -24.80 6.13
CA ASN A 152 -8.28 -24.29 5.74
C ASN A 152 -8.24 -22.76 5.80
N GLN A 153 -8.95 -22.18 6.75
CA GLN A 153 -8.98 -20.74 6.95
C GLN A 153 -9.09 -20.39 8.42
N ILE A 154 -8.19 -19.51 8.84
CA ILE A 154 -8.15 -18.91 10.17
C ILE A 154 -8.09 -17.40 10.07
N MET A 155 -8.50 -16.74 11.16
CA MET A 155 -8.32 -15.32 11.38
C MET A 155 -7.17 -15.11 12.36
N ILE A 156 -6.23 -14.26 11.97
CA ILE A 156 -5.08 -13.87 12.78
C ILE A 156 -5.12 -12.37 13.11
N LEU A 157 -4.36 -11.98 14.13
CA LEU A 157 -4.06 -10.58 14.43
C LEU A 157 -2.63 -10.24 13.98
N VAL A 158 -2.51 -9.27 13.08
CA VAL A 158 -1.23 -8.63 12.73
C VAL A 158 -1.11 -7.34 13.54
N ARG A 159 0.04 -7.13 14.17
CA ARG A 159 0.33 -6.03 15.10
C ARG A 159 1.74 -5.52 14.89
#